data_AF-A0A520HI25-F1
#
_entry.id   AF-A0A520HI25-F1
#
_cell.length_a   1.000
_cell.length_b   1.000
_cell.length_c   1.000
_cell.angle_alpha   90.00
_cell.angle_beta   90.00
_cell.angle_gamma   90.00
#
_symmetry.space_group_name_H-M   'P 1'
#
loop_
_entity.id
_entity.type
_entity.pdbx_description
1 polymer ?
#
loop_
_entity_poly.entity_id
_entity_poly.type
_entity_poly.pdbx_seq_one_letter_code
_entity_poly.pdbx_strand_id
1 'polypeptide(L)'
;SYPLGFHHAARITAERLALVGDAAHGIHPIAGQGLNLGLRDVATLAEVLVEGKRLGLDLGDAALLDRYQRWRGLDTFMVALATDSLTRLFGVRGKTASAVRRFGISAVNAIPPLKDRFMAEARGESGDLPKLLQGLMV
;
A
#
# COMPACT_ATOMS: atom_id res chain seq x y z
N SER A 1 -24.89 4.96 12.12
CA SER A 1 -23.71 4.18 11.71
C SER A 1 -23.86 3.87 10.23
N TYR A 2 -22.98 4.35 9.37
CA TYR A 2 -23.00 4.02 7.94
C TYR A 2 -22.24 2.70 7.75
N PRO A 3 -22.76 1.72 6.98
CA PRO A 3 -22.07 0.45 6.81
C PRO A 3 -20.77 0.67 6.03
N LEU A 4 -19.64 0.53 6.72
CA LEU A 4 -18.30 0.59 6.11
C LEU A 4 -17.94 -0.83 5.65
N GLY A 5 -18.27 -1.12 4.39
CA GLY A 5 -17.85 -2.34 3.72
C GLY A 5 -16.41 -2.22 3.21
N PHE A 6 -15.69 -3.34 3.19
CA PHE A 6 -14.42 -3.43 2.49
C PHE A 6 -14.71 -3.46 0.98
N HIS A 7 -14.30 -2.42 0.26
CA HIS A 7 -14.49 -2.30 -1.18
C HIS A 7 -13.19 -1.81 -1.81
N HIS A 8 -12.60 -2.57 -2.72
CA HIS A 8 -11.40 -2.16 -3.45
C HIS A 8 -11.76 -2.08 -4.93
N ALA A 9 -11.51 -0.94 -5.58
CA ALA A 9 -11.73 -0.81 -7.00
C ALA A 9 -10.67 -1.65 -7.75
N ALA A 10 -11.11 -2.63 -8.54
CA ALA A 10 -10.21 -3.48 -9.33
C ALA A 10 -9.38 -2.70 -10.36
N ARG A 11 -9.83 -1.49 -10.70
CA ARG A 11 -9.19 -0.55 -11.61
C ARG A 11 -9.38 0.85 -11.05
N ILE A 12 -8.29 1.59 -10.89
CA ILE A 12 -8.31 2.95 -10.32
C ILE A 12 -8.07 4.03 -11.37
N THR A 13 -7.90 3.65 -12.64
CA THR A 13 -7.76 4.58 -13.78
C THR A 13 -8.61 4.20 -14.98
N ALA A 14 -9.06 5.20 -15.71
CA ALA A 14 -9.71 5.06 -17.01
C ALA A 14 -9.24 6.18 -17.95
N GLU A 15 -9.86 6.31 -19.12
CA GLU A 15 -9.54 7.39 -20.06
C GLU A 15 -9.65 8.75 -19.36
N ARG A 16 -8.49 9.39 -19.14
CA ARG A 16 -8.38 10.71 -18.48
C ARG A 16 -9.01 10.78 -17.09
N LEU A 17 -9.08 9.65 -16.39
CA LEU A 17 -9.70 9.53 -15.06
C LEU A 17 -8.75 8.79 -14.12
N ALA A 18 -8.60 9.32 -12.90
CA ALA A 18 -7.92 8.65 -11.80
C ALA A 18 -8.79 8.72 -10.53
N LEU A 19 -8.92 7.60 -9.83
CA LEU A 19 -9.56 7.50 -8.52
C LEU A 19 -8.49 7.60 -7.43
N VAL A 20 -8.78 8.31 -6.35
CA VAL A 20 -7.88 8.49 -5.21
C VAL A 20 -8.64 8.38 -3.89
N GLY A 21 -7.96 7.92 -2.82
CA GLY A 21 -8.54 7.82 -1.49
C GLY A 21 -9.76 6.89 -1.45
N ASP A 22 -10.82 7.32 -0.77
CA ASP A 22 -12.04 6.51 -0.57
C ASP A 22 -12.76 6.18 -1.89
N ALA A 23 -12.52 6.96 -2.96
CA ALA A 23 -13.05 6.64 -4.30
C ALA A 23 -12.34 5.44 -4.94
N ALA A 24 -11.09 5.18 -4.57
CA ALA A 24 -10.31 4.03 -5.03
C ALA A 24 -10.43 2.84 -4.08
N HIS A 25 -10.49 3.08 -2.76
CA HIS A 25 -10.42 2.05 -1.73
C HIS A 25 -11.30 2.39 -0.51
N GLY A 26 -12.37 1.64 -0.28
CA GLY A 26 -13.11 1.57 0.98
C GLY A 26 -12.49 0.54 1.92
N ILE A 27 -11.72 0.98 2.92
CA ILE A 27 -11.08 0.09 3.89
C ILE A 27 -11.87 0.12 5.20
N HIS A 28 -12.02 -1.05 5.85
CA HIS A 28 -12.64 -1.14 7.18
C HIS A 28 -11.86 -0.23 8.15
N PRO A 29 -12.51 0.64 8.93
CA PRO A 29 -11.85 1.63 9.76
C PRO A 29 -11.10 0.93 10.91
N ILE A 30 -9.86 0.55 10.67
CA ILE A 30 -8.87 0.48 11.73
C ILE A 30 -8.30 1.90 11.78
N ALA A 31 -8.68 2.64 12.82
CA ALA A 31 -8.53 4.09 12.95
C ALA A 31 -7.25 4.66 12.31
N GLY A 32 -7.39 5.57 11.34
CA GLY A 32 -6.30 6.34 10.73
C GLY A 32 -5.70 5.79 9.42
N GLN A 33 -5.99 4.56 9.01
CA GLN A 33 -5.38 3.99 7.79
C GLN A 33 -5.92 4.57 6.47
N GLY A 34 -7.20 4.97 6.40
CA GLY A 34 -7.80 5.51 5.17
C GLY A 34 -7.18 6.84 4.74
N LEU A 35 -6.94 7.76 5.69
CA LEU A 35 -6.28 9.03 5.42
C LEU A 35 -4.86 8.83 4.89
N ASN A 36 -4.07 7.97 5.55
CA ASN A 36 -2.69 7.69 5.14
C ASN A 36 -2.65 7.06 3.73
N LEU A 37 -3.61 6.19 3.41
CA LEU A 37 -3.70 5.61 2.08
C LEU A 37 -4.06 6.65 1.01
N GLY A 38 -5.04 7.53 1.29
CA GLY A 38 -5.40 8.62 0.39
C GLY A 38 -4.26 9.61 0.17
N LEU A 39 -3.50 9.96 1.21
CA LEU A 39 -2.30 10.80 1.09
C LEU A 39 -1.23 10.13 0.21
N ARG A 40 -1.06 8.82 0.33
CA ARG A 40 -0.16 8.05 -0.54
C ARG A 40 -0.65 8.04 -1.98
N ASP A 41 -1.96 7.87 -2.22
CA ASP A 41 -2.54 7.95 -3.57
C ASP A 41 -2.27 9.31 -4.23
N VAL A 42 -2.50 10.41 -3.51
CA VAL A 42 -2.25 11.77 -4.00
C VAL A 42 -0.76 12.00 -4.27
N ALA A 43 0.11 11.59 -3.35
CA ALA A 43 1.55 11.74 -3.51
C ALA A 43 2.06 10.99 -4.74
N THR A 44 1.63 9.74 -4.93
CA THR A 44 2.00 8.93 -6.11
C THR A 44 1.44 9.52 -7.40
N LEU A 45 0.17 9.93 -7.42
CA LEU A 45 -0.44 10.52 -8.62
C LEU A 45 0.26 11.83 -9.02
N ALA A 46 0.53 12.70 -8.05
CA ALA A 46 1.26 13.95 -8.28
C ALA A 46 2.66 13.66 -8.87
N GLU A 47 3.36 12.66 -8.34
CA GLU A 47 4.67 12.28 -8.86
C GLU A 47 4.63 11.85 -10.32
N VAL A 48 3.74 10.93 -10.63
CA VAL A 48 3.56 10.40 -11.98
C VAL A 48 3.15 11.50 -12.98
N LEU A 49 2.26 12.42 -12.57
CA LEU A 49 1.81 13.54 -13.41
C LEU A 49 2.92 14.56 -13.69
N VAL A 50 3.67 14.97 -12.66
CA VAL A 50 4.75 15.96 -12.81
C VAL A 50 5.88 15.41 -13.67
N GLU A 51 6.29 14.16 -13.44
CA GLU A 51 7.33 13.53 -14.26
C GLU A 51 6.89 13.37 -15.71
N GLY A 52 5.66 12.93 -15.96
CA GLY A 52 5.13 12.84 -17.32
C GLY A 52 5.02 14.20 -18.00
N LYS A 53 4.59 15.23 -17.27
CA LYS A 53 4.52 16.60 -17.81
C LYS A 53 5.90 17.12 -18.22
N ARG A 54 6.95 16.83 -17.45
CA ARG A 54 8.35 17.19 -17.78
C ARG A 54 8.86 16.50 -19.05
N LEU A 55 8.34 15.32 -19.35
CA LEU A 55 8.62 14.58 -20.58
C LEU A 55 7.74 15.02 -21.75
N GLY A 56 6.85 16.00 -21.56
CA GLY A 56 5.95 16.51 -22.59
C GLY A 56 4.70 15.66 -22.82
N LEU A 57 4.41 14.68 -21.94
CA LEU A 57 3.20 13.86 -22.02
C LEU A 57 1.96 14.67 -21.62
N ASP A 58 0.81 14.27 -22.16
CA ASP A 58 -0.48 14.75 -21.68
C ASP A 58 -0.80 14.14 -20.30
N LEU A 59 -1.47 14.91 -19.42
CA LEU A 59 -1.77 14.47 -18.07
C LEU A 59 -2.80 13.33 -18.02
N GLY A 60 -3.59 13.16 -19.08
CA GLY A 60 -4.53 12.05 -19.25
C GLY A 60 -3.95 10.89 -20.07
N ASP A 61 -2.64 10.89 -20.34
CA ASP A 61 -1.98 9.83 -21.10
C ASP A 61 -2.18 8.45 -20.44
N ALA A 62 -2.56 7.47 -21.25
CA ALA A 62 -2.89 6.13 -20.76
C ALA A 62 -1.70 5.42 -20.11
N ALA A 63 -0.48 5.62 -20.61
CA ALA A 63 0.72 5.01 -20.04
C ALA A 63 1.10 5.65 -18.70
N LEU A 64 0.87 6.96 -18.57
CA LEU A 64 1.02 7.71 -17.33
C LEU A 64 0.03 7.21 -16.27
N LEU A 65 -1.25 7.12 -16.61
CA LEU A 65 -2.28 6.60 -15.70
C LEU A 65 -2.09 5.12 -15.37
N ASP A 66 -1.58 4.31 -16.30
CA ASP A 66 -1.22 2.91 -16.03
C ASP A 66 -0.05 2.79 -15.05
N ARG A 67 0.95 3.67 -15.14
CA ARG A 67 2.05 3.73 -14.15
C ARG A 67 1.51 4.02 -12.74
N TYR A 68 0.60 4.98 -12.61
CA TYR A 68 -0.07 5.26 -11.34
C TYR A 68 -0.81 4.01 -10.82
N GLN A 69 -1.64 3.37 -11.65
CA GLN A 69 -2.37 2.16 -11.27
C GLN A 69 -1.45 1.02 -10.84
N ARG A 70 -0.36 0.75 -11.57
CA ARG A 70 0.59 -0.32 -11.22
C ARG A 70 1.30 -0.04 -9.90
N TRP A 71 1.71 1.20 -9.67
CA TRP A 71 2.37 1.58 -8.41
C TRP A 71 1.44 1.34 -7.22
N ARG A 72 0.18 1.79 -7.30
CA ARG A 72 -0.81 1.57 -6.23
C ARG A 72 -1.28 0.11 -6.13
N GLY A 73 -1.34 -0.60 -7.25
CA GLY A 73 -1.74 -2.01 -7.31
C GLY A 73 -0.70 -2.94 -6.65
N LEU A 74 0.59 -2.68 -6.85
CA LEU A 74 1.65 -3.41 -6.16
C LEU A 74 1.61 -3.17 -4.65
N ASP A 75 1.41 -1.93 -4.22
CA ASP A 75 1.28 -1.60 -2.80
C ASP A 75 0.07 -2.29 -2.16
N THR A 76 -1.09 -2.26 -2.83
CA THR A 76 -2.31 -2.93 -2.34
C THR A 76 -2.12 -4.44 -2.29
N PHE A 77 -1.50 -5.04 -3.32
CA PHE A 77 -1.21 -6.47 -3.34
C PHE A 77 -0.30 -6.88 -2.18
N MET A 78 0.78 -6.13 -1.93
CA MET A 78 1.69 -6.42 -0.82
C MET A 78 1.00 -6.33 0.54
N VAL A 79 0.17 -5.31 0.77
CA VAL A 79 -0.61 -5.16 2.01
C VAL A 79 -1.62 -6.31 2.17
N ALA A 80 -2.32 -6.68 1.11
CA ALA A 80 -3.27 -7.79 1.13
C ALA A 80 -2.58 -9.13 1.44
N LEU A 81 -1.44 -9.39 0.80
CA LEU A 81 -0.65 -10.60 1.01
C LEU A 81 -0.07 -10.67 2.42
N ALA A 82 0.42 -9.55 2.95
CA ALA A 82 0.89 -9.46 4.33
C ALA A 82 -0.25 -9.74 5.33
N THR A 83 -1.43 -9.16 5.08
CA THR A 83 -2.60 -9.32 5.96
C THR A 83 -3.16 -10.74 5.93
N ASP A 84 -3.27 -11.38 4.75
CA ASP A 84 -3.70 -12.78 4.64
C ASP A 84 -2.68 -13.74 5.26
N SER A 85 -1.38 -13.49 5.02
CA SER A 85 -0.30 -14.30 5.60
C SER A 85 -0.30 -14.25 7.12
N LEU A 86 -0.45 -13.06 7.72
CA LEU A 86 -0.59 -12.92 9.16
C LEU A 86 -1.86 -13.61 9.67
N THR A 87 -2.99 -13.41 9.01
CA THR A 87 -4.26 -14.03 9.40
C THR A 87 -4.17 -15.56 9.41
N ARG A 88 -3.57 -16.16 8.37
CA ARG A 88 -3.31 -17.60 8.30
C ARG A 88 -2.33 -18.05 9.38
N LEU A 89 -1.21 -17.37 9.54
CA LEU A 89 -0.18 -17.70 10.52
C LEU A 89 -0.75 -17.71 11.95
N PHE A 90 -1.64 -16.78 12.28
CA PHE A 90 -2.25 -16.69 13.59
C PHE A 90 -3.49 -17.57 13.78
N GLY A 91 -4.19 -17.92 12.68
CA GLY A 91 -5.38 -18.76 12.68
C GLY A 91 -5.13 -20.27 12.80
N VAL A 92 -3.95 -20.77 12.43
CA VAL A 92 -3.61 -22.21 12.57
C VAL A 92 -3.40 -22.56 14.05
N ARG A 93 -4.24 -23.47 14.57
CA ARG A 93 -4.20 -23.98 15.96
C ARG A 93 -3.33 -25.24 16.04
N GLY A 94 -2.55 -25.38 17.11
CA GLY A 94 -1.72 -26.57 17.38
C GLY A 94 -0.35 -26.24 17.97
N LYS A 95 0.28 -27.21 18.66
CA LYS A 95 1.58 -27.04 19.33
C LYS A 95 2.72 -26.74 18.32
N THR A 96 2.71 -27.39 17.17
CA THR A 96 3.65 -27.17 16.05
C THR A 96 3.48 -25.79 15.43
N ALA A 97 2.25 -25.35 15.15
CA ALA A 97 1.99 -24.00 14.62
C ALA A 97 2.38 -22.90 15.63
N SER A 98 2.22 -23.15 16.93
CA SER A 98 2.71 -22.24 17.98
C SER A 98 4.24 -22.18 18.00
N ALA A 99 4.94 -23.30 17.83
CA ALA A 99 6.40 -23.34 17.78
C ALA A 99 6.94 -22.59 16.56
N VAL A 100 6.34 -22.77 15.37
CA VAL A 100 6.71 -22.05 14.15
C VAL A 100 6.50 -20.53 14.30
N ARG A 101 5.37 -20.09 14.87
CA ARG A 101 5.14 -18.66 15.17
C ARG A 101 6.21 -18.09 16.10
N ARG A 102 6.50 -18.81 17.18
CA ARG A 102 7.45 -18.38 18.21
C ARG A 102 8.87 -18.30 17.64
N PHE A 103 9.24 -19.29 16.83
CA PHE A 103 10.51 -19.29 16.09
C PHE A 103 10.59 -18.13 15.09
N GLY A 104 9.54 -17.91 14.29
CA GLY A 104 9.49 -16.81 13.31
C GLY A 104 9.62 -15.43 13.98
N ILE A 105 8.86 -15.17 15.04
CA ILE A 105 8.95 -13.91 15.81
C ILE A 105 10.33 -13.76 16.46
N SER A 106 10.88 -14.85 17.01
CA SER A 106 12.20 -14.82 17.65
C SER A 106 13.32 -14.61 16.62
N ALA A 107 13.20 -15.17 15.42
CA ALA A 107 14.14 -14.97 14.32
C ALA A 107 14.08 -13.54 13.77
N VAL A 108 12.88 -12.96 13.62
CA VAL A 108 12.71 -11.54 13.26
C VAL A 108 13.34 -10.63 14.32
N ASN A 109 13.14 -10.92 15.60
CA ASN A 109 13.76 -10.14 16.68
C ASN A 109 15.28 -10.29 16.77
N ALA A 110 15.83 -11.44 16.37
CA ALA A 110 17.27 -11.71 16.42
C ALA A 110 18.05 -11.12 15.25
N ILE A 111 17.38 -10.67 14.18
CA ILE A 111 18.00 -10.11 12.98
C ILE A 111 17.59 -8.64 12.85
N PRO A 112 18.41 -7.68 13.34
CA PRO A 112 18.05 -6.26 13.36
C PRO A 112 17.61 -5.69 12.00
N PRO A 113 18.28 -5.98 10.87
CA PRO A 113 17.82 -5.51 9.55
C PRO A 113 16.43 -6.04 9.15
N LEU A 114 16.08 -7.25 9.59
CA LEU A 114 14.79 -7.87 9.31
C LEU A 114 13.68 -7.23 10.17
N LYS A 115 13.99 -6.94 11.44
CA LYS A 115 13.11 -6.20 12.33
C LYS A 115 12.83 -4.80 11.81
N ASP A 116 13.86 -4.06 11.38
CA ASP A 116 13.71 -2.69 10.89
C ASP A 116 12.86 -2.64 9.62
N ARG A 117 13.06 -3.60 8.71
CA ARG A 117 12.25 -3.75 7.50
C ARG A 117 10.79 -4.10 7.81
N PHE A 118 10.54 -4.97 8.79
CA PHE A 118 9.18 -5.31 9.23
C PHE A 118 8.47 -4.11 9.87
N MET A 119 9.20 -3.31 10.64
CA MET A 119 8.69 -2.08 11.26
C MET A 119 8.45 -0.98 10.23
N ALA A 120 9.29 -0.86 9.20
CA ALA A 120 9.05 0.04 8.08
C ALA A 120 7.79 -0.34 7.29
N GLU A 121 7.58 -1.64 7.04
CA GLU A 121 6.34 -2.16 6.44
C GLU A 121 5.11 -1.82 7.29
N ALA A 122 5.18 -2.02 8.61
CA ALA A 122 4.09 -1.69 9.53
C ALA A 122 3.78 -0.19 9.59
N ARG A 123 4.79 0.67 9.40
CA ARG A 123 4.63 2.13 9.30
C ARG A 123 4.20 2.60 7.90
N GLY A 124 4.20 1.72 6.92
CA GLY A 124 3.91 2.06 5.51
C GLY A 124 5.07 2.79 4.81
N GLU A 125 6.28 2.68 5.36
CA GLU A 125 7.53 3.31 4.87
C GLU A 125 8.30 2.39 3.89
N SER A 126 7.81 1.19 3.62
CA SER A 126 8.43 0.25 2.70
C SER A 126 7.84 0.34 1.28
N GLY A 127 8.67 -0.02 0.30
CA GLY A 127 8.35 0.04 -1.12
C GLY A 127 8.92 1.29 -1.80
N ASP A 128 8.53 1.50 -3.05
CA ASP A 128 8.88 2.71 -3.80
C ASP A 128 7.97 3.84 -3.27
N LEU A 129 8.44 4.62 -2.29
CA LEU A 129 7.66 5.71 -1.71
C LEU A 129 7.69 6.92 -2.66
N PRO A 130 6.56 7.59 -2.92
CA PRO A 130 6.60 8.83 -3.67
C PRO A 130 7.39 9.91 -2.92
N LYS A 131 8.11 10.77 -3.65
CA LYS A 131 8.99 11.83 -3.15
C LYS A 131 8.34 12.70 -2.08
N LEU A 132 7.06 13.06 -2.26
CA LEU A 132 6.33 13.89 -1.28
C LEU A 132 6.23 13.24 0.10
N LEU A 133 6.13 11.91 0.18
CA LEU A 133 6.12 11.19 1.47
C LEU A 133 7.51 11.05 2.08
N GLN A 134 8.57 11.28 1.30
CA GLN A 134 9.94 11.35 1.77
C GLN A 134 10.35 12.77 2.19
N GLY A 135 9.45 13.76 2.07
CA GLY A 135 9.77 15.18 2.28
C GLY A 135 10.53 15.82 1.11
N LEU A 136 10.52 15.18 -0.06
CA LEU A 136 11.14 15.67 -1.28
C LEU A 136 10.10 16.32 -2.20
N MET A 137 10.51 17.35 -2.93
CA MET A 137 9.69 17.94 -3.99
C MET A 137 9.68 17.02 -5.20
N VAL A 138 8.53 16.94 -5.88
CA VAL A 138 8.43 16.27 -7.17
C VAL A 138 8.91 17.17 -8.28
#